data_AF-A0A947B0W5-F1
#
_entry.id   AF-A0A947B0W5-F1
#
_cell.length_a   1.000
_cell.length_b   1.000
_cell.length_c   1.000
_cell.angle_alpha   90.00
_cell.angle_beta   90.00
_cell.angle_gamma   90.00
#
_symmetry.space_group_name_H-M   'P 1'
#
loop_
_entity.id
_entity.type
_entity.pdbx_description
1 polymer ?
#
loop_
_entity_poly.entity_id
_entity_poly.type
_entity_poly.pdbx_seq_one_letter_code
_entity_poly.pdbx_strand_id
1 'polypeptide(L)'
;LIACAEMVKTGGLGDSIADLPVAGVAPEWYSEKAIAIGQYVVASGVYTVFGVTFPTIAETKFHKLLFDGLEQQGFGKWGFAKEPDEMAAMIIDHIDKKREALGIMGERERVLMDMADRQALEVEAGEID
;
A
#
# COMPACT_ATOMS: atom_id res chain seq x y z
N LEU A 1 7.13 -9.58 2.05
CA LEU A 1 6.25 -9.08 0.96
C LEU A 1 6.96 -9.22 -0.39
N ILE A 2 7.07 -10.46 -0.91
CA ILE A 2 7.89 -10.72 -2.12
C ILE A 2 7.24 -10.09 -3.37
N ALA A 3 5.93 -10.24 -3.54
CA ALA A 3 5.22 -9.66 -4.68
C ALA A 3 5.37 -8.13 -4.74
N CYS A 4 5.15 -7.42 -3.63
CA CYS A 4 5.33 -5.97 -3.57
C CYS A 4 6.78 -5.55 -3.84
N ALA A 5 7.75 -6.28 -3.30
CA ALA A 5 9.17 -6.00 -3.56
C ALA A 5 9.53 -6.17 -5.04
N GLU A 6 8.99 -7.20 -5.70
CA GLU A 6 9.21 -7.40 -7.14
C GLU A 6 8.50 -6.34 -7.99
N MET A 7 7.32 -5.86 -7.58
CA MET A 7 6.63 -4.74 -8.24
C MET A 7 7.46 -3.46 -8.21
N VAL A 8 8.03 -3.11 -7.04
CA VAL A 8 8.92 -1.95 -6.92
C VAL A 8 10.19 -2.15 -7.72
N LYS A 9 10.80 -3.34 -7.66
CA LYS A 9 12.03 -3.65 -8.39
C LYS A 9 11.84 -3.61 -9.91
N THR A 10 10.70 -4.08 -10.41
CA THR A 10 10.33 -3.98 -11.84
C THR A 10 10.10 -2.53 -12.25
N GLY A 11 9.71 -1.67 -11.31
CA GLY A 11 9.47 -0.25 -11.53
C GLY A 11 8.12 0.04 -12.20
N GLY A 12 7.88 1.32 -12.50
CA GLY A 12 6.69 1.79 -13.21
C GLY A 12 5.43 2.03 -12.35
N LEU A 13 5.47 1.71 -11.05
CA LEU A 13 4.34 1.92 -10.13
C LEU A 13 4.80 2.48 -8.76
N GLY A 14 5.90 3.24 -8.75
CA GLY A 14 6.50 3.84 -7.55
C GLY A 14 7.89 3.32 -7.20
N ASP A 15 8.57 4.03 -6.29
CA ASP A 15 9.96 3.76 -5.89
C ASP A 15 10.05 3.00 -4.54
N SER A 16 8.94 2.93 -3.81
CA SER A 16 8.83 2.23 -2.52
C SER A 16 7.54 1.41 -2.44
N ILE A 17 7.55 0.39 -1.56
CA ILE A 17 6.34 -0.40 -1.26
C ILE A 17 5.22 0.50 -0.70
N ALA A 18 5.59 1.60 -0.04
CA ALA A 18 4.64 2.58 0.50
C ALA A 18 3.86 3.34 -0.59
N ASP A 19 4.37 3.39 -1.83
CA ASP A 19 3.72 4.10 -2.93
C ASP A 19 2.68 3.23 -3.64
N LEU A 20 2.83 1.91 -3.52
CA LEU A 20 1.96 0.95 -4.19
C LEU A 20 0.50 1.08 -3.68
N PRO A 21 -0.48 0.94 -4.58
CA PRO A 21 -1.90 0.95 -4.23
C PRO A 21 -2.32 -0.41 -3.66
N VAL A 22 -1.75 -0.78 -2.52
CA VAL A 22 -1.97 -2.06 -1.83
C VAL A 22 -2.33 -1.82 -0.36
N ALA A 23 -3.16 -2.69 0.19
CA ALA A 23 -3.52 -2.67 1.61
C ALA A 23 -3.55 -4.10 2.17
N GLY A 24 -3.22 -4.23 3.46
CA GLY A 24 -3.41 -5.45 4.24
C GLY A 24 -4.72 -5.43 5.02
N VAL A 25 -5.28 -6.59 5.29
CA VAL A 25 -6.48 -6.70 6.14
C VAL A 25 -6.43 -7.98 6.99
N ALA A 26 -6.81 -7.84 8.26
CA ALA A 26 -6.98 -8.92 9.22
C ALA A 26 -8.34 -8.75 9.92
N PRO A 27 -9.45 -9.16 9.27
CA PRO A 27 -10.80 -8.83 9.72
C PRO A 27 -11.19 -9.57 11.00
N GLU A 28 -10.71 -10.81 11.17
CA GLU A 28 -11.02 -11.69 12.29
C GLU A 28 -9.74 -12.19 12.97
N TRP A 29 -8.83 -11.27 13.31
CA TRP A 29 -7.60 -11.64 13.98
C TRP A 29 -7.89 -12.10 15.42
N TYR A 30 -7.13 -13.11 15.87
CA TYR A 30 -7.24 -13.65 17.24
C TYR A 30 -5.89 -13.79 17.92
N SER A 31 -4.86 -14.17 17.16
CA SER A 31 -3.54 -14.50 17.72
C SER A 31 -2.56 -13.34 17.65
N GLU A 32 -1.61 -13.30 18.59
CA GLU A 32 -0.48 -12.36 18.58
C GLU A 32 0.34 -12.45 17.30
N LYS A 33 0.38 -13.63 16.66
CA LYS A 33 1.02 -13.82 15.36
C LYS A 33 0.37 -12.95 14.27
N ALA A 34 -0.96 -12.77 14.31
CA ALA A 34 -1.65 -11.92 13.34
C ALA A 34 -1.29 -10.44 13.54
N ILE A 35 -1.18 -9.98 14.79
CA ILE A 35 -0.69 -8.64 15.12
C ILE A 35 0.75 -8.46 14.60
N ALA A 36 1.62 -9.42 14.86
CA ALA A 36 3.02 -9.36 14.42
C ALA A 36 3.15 -9.32 12.89
N ILE A 37 2.35 -10.11 12.17
CA ILE A 37 2.30 -10.09 10.70
C ILE A 37 1.80 -8.73 10.22
N GLY A 38 0.69 -8.22 10.76
CA GLY A 38 0.19 -6.92 10.31
C GLY A 38 1.12 -5.77 10.65
N GLN A 39 1.82 -5.80 11.80
CA GLN A 39 2.87 -4.82 12.10
C GLN A 39 4.05 -4.92 11.13
N TYR A 40 4.46 -6.12 10.73
CA TYR A 40 5.48 -6.30 9.69
C TYR A 40 5.04 -5.70 8.35
N VAL A 41 3.77 -5.86 7.98
CA VAL A 41 3.18 -5.27 6.77
C VAL A 41 3.16 -3.73 6.85
N VAL A 42 2.75 -3.17 8.00
CA VAL A 42 2.77 -1.72 8.28
C VAL A 42 4.18 -1.15 8.22
N ALA A 43 5.13 -1.79 8.91
CA ALA A 43 6.53 -1.38 8.92
C ALA A 43 7.18 -1.48 7.52
N SER A 44 6.60 -2.25 6.61
CA SER A 44 7.04 -2.33 5.21
C SER A 44 6.40 -1.28 4.30
N GLY A 45 5.58 -0.35 4.83
CA GLY A 45 4.95 0.73 4.05
C GLY A 45 3.47 0.54 3.74
N VAL A 46 2.87 -0.61 4.08
CA VAL A 46 1.52 -0.95 3.63
C VAL A 46 0.48 -0.66 4.71
N TYR A 47 -0.56 0.09 4.34
CA TYR A 47 -1.72 0.32 5.21
C TYR A 47 -2.40 -1.00 5.56
N THR A 48 -2.64 -1.26 6.85
CA THR A 48 -3.22 -2.54 7.30
C THR A 48 -4.41 -2.34 8.23
N VAL A 49 -5.57 -2.85 7.84
CA VAL A 49 -6.83 -2.76 8.61
C VAL A 49 -7.03 -4.00 9.48
N PHE A 50 -7.35 -3.81 10.75
CA PHE A 50 -7.68 -4.87 11.70
C PHE A 50 -9.13 -4.78 12.13
N GLY A 51 -9.76 -5.93 12.37
CA GLY A 51 -11.11 -6.03 12.92
C GLY A 51 -11.20 -6.50 14.36
N VAL A 52 -12.40 -6.90 14.77
CA VAL A 52 -12.75 -7.47 16.10
C VAL A 52 -12.53 -6.51 17.27
N THR A 53 -11.28 -6.36 17.67
CA THR A 53 -10.84 -5.51 18.77
C THR A 53 -9.46 -4.97 18.46
N PHE A 54 -8.98 -4.04 19.29
CA PHE A 54 -7.66 -3.50 19.13
C PHE A 54 -6.97 -3.39 20.50
N PRO A 55 -5.75 -3.94 20.69
CA PRO A 55 -5.11 -4.03 22.00
C PRO A 55 -4.42 -2.71 22.37
N THR A 56 -5.09 -1.57 22.16
CA THR A 56 -4.57 -0.25 22.57
C THR A 56 -5.66 0.57 23.22
N ILE A 57 -5.22 1.55 24.00
CA ILE A 57 -6.10 2.52 24.64
C ILE A 57 -6.12 3.76 23.75
N ALA A 58 -7.32 4.19 23.36
CA ALA A 58 -7.53 5.42 22.60
C ALA A 58 -6.88 6.63 23.30
N GLU A 59 -6.56 7.67 22.52
CA GLU A 59 -5.94 8.93 22.99
C GLU A 59 -4.50 8.84 23.55
N THR A 60 -3.96 7.63 23.73
CA THR A 60 -2.56 7.46 24.14
C THR A 60 -1.59 7.88 23.03
N LYS A 61 -0.36 8.27 23.42
CA LYS A 61 0.72 8.56 22.46
C LYS A 61 0.99 7.38 21.53
N PHE A 62 0.89 6.15 22.07
CA PHE A 62 1.07 4.94 21.30
C PHE A 62 -0.05 4.74 20.26
N HIS A 63 -1.31 4.95 20.65
CA HIS A 63 -2.42 4.89 19.70
C HIS A 63 -2.24 5.90 18.56
N LYS A 64 -1.95 7.16 18.87
CA LYS A 64 -1.68 8.19 17.85
C LYS A 64 -0.51 7.84 16.94
N LEU A 65 0.53 7.23 17.49
CA LEU A 65 1.67 6.75 16.70
C LEU A 65 1.23 5.70 15.67
N LEU A 66 0.46 4.68 16.08
CA LEU A 66 0.05 3.58 15.19
C LEU A 66 -0.87 4.02 14.05
N PHE A 67 -1.81 4.93 14.32
CA PHE A 67 -2.84 5.33 13.36
C PHE A 67 -2.41 6.51 12.47
N ASP A 68 -1.55 7.42 12.94
CA ASP A 68 -1.13 8.60 12.17
C ASP A 68 0.39 8.79 12.11
N GLY A 69 1.07 8.57 13.23
CA GLY A 69 2.50 8.90 13.36
C GLY A 69 3.44 8.01 12.54
N LEU A 70 3.07 6.76 12.23
CA LEU A 70 3.86 5.87 11.38
C LEU A 70 3.83 6.31 9.91
N GLU A 71 2.68 6.79 9.43
CA GLU A 71 2.53 7.29 8.05
C GLU A 71 3.41 8.52 7.81
N GLN A 72 3.51 9.42 8.81
CA GLN A 72 4.40 10.58 8.76
C GLN A 72 5.89 10.22 8.70
N GLN A 73 6.25 9.01 9.12
CA GLN A 73 7.62 8.50 9.07
C GLN A 73 7.91 7.73 7.77
N GLY A 74 6.97 7.69 6.82
CA GLY A 74 7.11 6.97 5.55
C GLY A 74 6.79 5.48 5.64
N PHE A 75 6.19 5.03 6.75
CA PHE A 75 5.67 3.66 6.88
C PHE A 75 4.19 3.61 6.49
N GLY A 76 3.60 2.42 6.56
CA GLY A 76 2.16 2.28 6.57
C GLY A 76 1.56 2.82 7.87
N LYS A 77 0.25 2.67 8.01
CA LYS A 77 -0.45 2.89 9.29
C LYS A 77 -1.43 1.77 9.55
N TRP A 78 -1.94 1.77 10.78
CA TRP A 78 -2.99 0.84 11.18
C TRP A 78 -4.36 1.44 10.85
N GLY A 79 -5.29 0.58 10.47
CA GLY A 79 -6.71 0.86 10.37
C GLY A 79 -7.47 -0.03 11.34
N PHE A 80 -8.60 0.46 11.84
CA PHE A 80 -9.48 -0.32 12.68
C PHE A 80 -10.92 0.03 12.35
N ALA A 81 -11.71 -1.00 12.05
CA ALA A 81 -13.16 -0.92 11.94
C ALA A 81 -13.73 -2.23 12.48
N LYS A 82 -14.97 -2.20 12.96
CA LYS A 82 -15.62 -3.43 13.44
C LYS A 82 -16.45 -4.09 12.33
N GLU A 83 -17.11 -3.27 11.54
CA GLU A 83 -18.01 -3.73 10.48
C GLU A 83 -17.22 -3.98 9.18
N PRO A 84 -17.47 -5.10 8.47
CA PRO A 84 -16.75 -5.42 7.23
C PRO A 84 -16.89 -4.36 6.13
N ASP A 85 -18.06 -3.73 6.03
CA ASP A 85 -18.34 -2.71 5.02
C ASP A 85 -17.48 -1.45 5.23
N GLU A 86 -17.28 -1.07 6.50
CA GLU A 86 -16.38 0.03 6.87
C GLU A 86 -14.93 -0.32 6.55
N MET A 87 -14.49 -1.55 6.84
CA MET A 87 -13.13 -2.00 6.47
C MET A 87 -12.93 -1.92 4.96
N ALA A 88 -13.91 -2.37 4.17
CA ALA A 88 -13.85 -2.34 2.72
C ALA A 88 -13.77 -0.89 2.21
N ALA A 89 -14.60 0.00 2.74
CA ALA A 89 -14.55 1.42 2.40
C ALA A 89 -13.18 2.05 2.72
N MET A 90 -12.61 1.78 3.90
CA MET A 90 -11.28 2.27 4.27
C MET A 90 -10.17 1.77 3.33
N ILE A 91 -10.25 0.51 2.90
CA ILE A 91 -9.29 -0.09 1.97
C ILE A 91 -9.41 0.55 0.59
N ILE A 92 -10.63 0.69 0.07
CA ILE A 92 -10.88 1.32 -1.24
C ILE A 92 -10.39 2.77 -1.23
N ASP A 93 -10.75 3.54 -0.21
CA ASP A 93 -10.31 4.93 -0.04
C ASP A 93 -8.78 5.05 -0.01
N HIS A 94 -8.09 4.11 0.65
CA HIS A 94 -6.63 4.10 0.67
C HIS A 94 -6.03 3.81 -0.70
N ILE A 95 -6.53 2.78 -1.37
CA ILE A 95 -6.06 2.36 -2.69
C ILE A 95 -6.28 3.48 -3.71
N ASP A 96 -7.44 4.13 -3.69
CA ASP A 96 -7.76 5.20 -4.63
C ASP A 96 -6.89 6.44 -4.38
N LYS A 97 -6.64 6.82 -3.12
CA LYS A 97 -5.66 7.88 -2.80
C LYS A 97 -4.25 7.58 -3.35
N LYS A 98 -3.82 6.32 -3.27
CA LYS A 98 -2.51 5.90 -3.82
C LYS A 98 -2.51 5.92 -5.34
N ARG A 99 -3.61 5.48 -5.98
CA ARG A 99 -3.78 5.57 -7.44
C ARG A 99 -3.78 7.01 -7.94
N GLU A 100 -4.43 7.92 -7.21
CA GLU A 100 -4.41 9.35 -7.50
C GLU A 100 -2.99 9.92 -7.39
N ALA A 101 -2.27 9.59 -6.32
CA ALA A 101 -0.89 10.03 -6.13
C ALA A 101 0.05 9.52 -7.23
N LEU A 102 -0.21 8.33 -7.78
CA LEU A 102 0.52 7.74 -8.90
C LEU A 102 0.03 8.22 -10.28
N GLY A 103 -1.04 9.02 -10.35
CA GLY A 103 -1.61 9.52 -11.61
C GLY A 103 -2.24 8.43 -12.49
N ILE A 104 -2.67 7.31 -11.90
CA ILE A 104 -3.25 6.16 -12.62
C ILE A 104 -4.78 6.06 -12.46
N MET A 105 -5.43 7.09 -11.94
CA MET A 105 -6.90 7.19 -11.92
C MET A 105 -7.43 7.68 -13.26
N GLY A 106 -8.41 6.97 -13.81
CA GLY A 106 -9.11 7.36 -15.05
C GLY A 106 -8.77 6.52 -16.28
N GLU A 107 -9.26 6.95 -17.45
CA GLU A 107 -9.03 6.26 -18.72
C GLU A 107 -7.58 6.49 -19.20
N ARG A 108 -6.80 5.41 -19.30
CA ARG A 108 -5.54 5.45 -20.04
C ARG A 108 -5.83 5.61 -21.52
N GLU A 109 -5.19 6.58 -22.14
CA GLU A 109 -5.11 6.66 -23.60
C GLU A 109 -4.45 5.37 -24.11
N ARG A 110 -5.20 4.57 -24.87
CA ARG A 110 -4.68 3.34 -25.46
C ARG A 110 -3.80 3.73 -26.64
N VAL A 111 -2.53 4.00 -26.37
CA VAL A 111 -1.55 4.26 -27.41
C VAL A 111 -1.24 2.92 -28.10
N LEU A 112 -1.51 2.86 -29.40
CA LEU A 112 -1.11 1.72 -30.21
C LEU A 112 0.40 1.84 -30.48
N MET A 113 1.23 1.30 -29.59
CA MET A 113 2.68 1.29 -29.78
C MET A 113 3.04 0.45 -31.00
N ASP A 114 3.67 1.08 -31.98
CA ASP A 114 4.19 0.40 -33.15
C ASP A 114 5.53 -0.30 -32.85
N MET A 115 6.12 -0.95 -33.85
CA MET A 115 7.39 -1.66 -33.65
C MET A 115 8.58 -0.71 -33.44
N ALA A 116 8.51 0.53 -33.92
CA ALA A 116 9.55 1.53 -33.72
C ALA A 116 9.51 2.09 -32.29
N ASP A 117 8.31 2.31 -31.74
CA ASP A 117 8.11 2.71 -30.34
C ASP A 117 8.70 1.68 -29.37
N ARG A 118 8.53 0.38 -29.67
CA ARG A 118 9.12 -0.71 -28.88
C ARG A 118 10.64 -0.74 -28.94
N GLN A 119 11.21 -0.53 -30.13
CA GLN A 119 12.66 -0.48 -30.30
C GLN A 119 13.28 0.72 -29.57
N ALA A 120 12.61 1.87 -29.54
CA ALA A 120 13.09 3.04 -28.81
C ALA A 120 13.13 2.81 -27.29
N LEU A 121 12.12 2.14 -26.72
CA LEU A 121 12.07 1.80 -25.30
C LEU A 121 13.16 0.80 -24.88
N GLU A 122 13.49 -0.16 -25.75
CA GLU A 122 14.60 -1.10 -25.52
C GLU A 122 15.97 -0.40 -25.56
N VAL A 123 16.13 0.63 -26.40
CA VAL A 123 17.35 1.44 -26.48
C VAL A 123 17.51 2.32 -25.23
N GLU A 124 16.44 3.00 -24.78
CA GLU A 124 16.47 3.81 -23.55
C GLU A 124 16.77 2.93 -22.30
N ALA A 125 16.24 1.71 -22.24
CA ALA A 125 16.54 0.77 -21.16
C ALA A 125 18.00 0.26 -21.19
N GLY A 126 18.67 0.31 -22.34
CA GLY A 126 20.06 -0.11 -22.53
C GLY A 126 21.09 1.00 -22.30
N GLU A 127 20.69 2.27 -22.17
CA GLU A 127 21.58 3.40 -21.90
C GLU A 127 21.76 3.71 -20.39
N ILE A 128 21.08 2.96 -19.52
CA ILE A 128 21.28 3.01 -18.07
C ILE A 128 22.34 1.97 -17.69
N ASP A 129 23.61 2.28 -17.96
CA ASP A 129 24.79 1.55 -17.46
C ASP A 129 25.78 2.53 -16.82
#